data_AF-A0A7K3NJY9-F1
#
_entry.id   AF-A0A7K3NJY9-F1
#
_cell.length_a   1.000
_cell.length_b   1.000
_cell.length_c   1.000
_cell.angle_alpha   90.00
_cell.angle_beta   90.00
_cell.angle_gamma   90.00
#
_symmetry.space_group_name_H-M   'P 1'
#
loop_
_entity.id
_entity.type
_entity.pdbx_description
1 polymer ?
#
loop_
_entity_poly.entity_id
_entity_poly.type
_entity_poly.pdbx_seq_one_letter_code
_entity_poly.pdbx_strand_id
1 'polypeptide(L)'
;MAPEAWLDALPQKRGTAADGDLSALCSTAYPFLSDAAVRRQITRLSGYLSKLAESMRRRVIAYSLYVRQLDVIQAAATRDFCRDGCTRPPVGCCNANHFEILSLADMMVSRPSPAALELSHVIGQLQRLETSFEVEHGRCLTPGHCDCLAADGCTLRLFKSPRCVHFLCAELGRALETRFGQAATPFCAAMGQVAVQTIATTADFTDPGILDAAGSLFAAAPPART
;
A
#
# COMPACT_ATOMS: atom_id res chain seq x y z
N MET A 1 1.65 -11.90 11.10
CA MET A 1 0.75 -11.01 10.32
C MET A 1 -0.67 -11.55 10.46
N ALA A 2 -1.66 -10.69 10.73
CA ALA A 2 -3.05 -11.13 10.79
C ALA A 2 -3.54 -11.57 9.39
N PRO A 3 -4.43 -12.58 9.30
CA PRO A 3 -5.08 -12.96 8.05
C PRO A 3 -5.81 -11.76 7.43
N GLU A 4 -5.75 -11.63 6.11
CA GLU A 4 -6.55 -10.65 5.39
C GLU A 4 -7.91 -11.23 5.07
N ALA A 5 -8.85 -11.06 6.00
CA ALA A 5 -10.21 -11.58 5.90
C ALA A 5 -10.91 -11.11 4.61
N TRP A 6 -10.69 -9.85 4.21
CA TRP A 6 -11.25 -9.33 2.96
C TRP A 6 -10.81 -10.12 1.72
N LEU A 7 -9.51 -10.41 1.60
CA LEU A 7 -8.95 -11.19 0.49
C LEU A 7 -9.52 -12.62 0.43
N ASP A 8 -9.79 -13.22 1.60
CA ASP A 8 -10.45 -14.53 1.73
C ASP A 8 -11.96 -14.48 1.46
N ALA A 9 -12.60 -13.33 1.64
CA ALA A 9 -14.01 -13.13 1.36
C ALA A 9 -14.31 -12.85 -0.13
N LEU A 10 -13.29 -12.48 -0.94
CA LEU A 10 -13.51 -12.19 -2.36
C LEU A 10 -14.13 -13.39 -3.10
N PRO A 11 -15.20 -13.17 -3.90
CA PRO A 11 -15.81 -14.25 -4.68
C PRO A 11 -14.81 -14.79 -5.69
N GLN A 12 -14.62 -16.10 -5.70
CA GLN A 12 -13.63 -16.76 -6.54
C GLN A 12 -14.26 -17.29 -7.82
N LYS A 13 -13.66 -16.97 -8.97
CA LYS A 13 -13.94 -17.67 -10.22
C LYS A 13 -12.87 -18.72 -10.45
N ARG A 14 -13.30 -19.95 -10.74
CA ARG A 14 -12.40 -21.00 -11.21
C ARG A 14 -11.93 -20.63 -12.62
N GLY A 15 -10.65 -20.34 -12.77
CA GLY A 15 -10.04 -20.02 -14.06
C GLY A 15 -8.55 -20.29 -14.05
N THR A 16 -7.98 -20.61 -15.21
CA THR A 16 -6.56 -20.89 -15.44
C THR A 16 -5.67 -19.64 -15.36
N ALA A 17 -6.26 -18.45 -15.19
CA ALA A 17 -5.55 -17.18 -15.11
C ALA A 17 -4.54 -17.11 -13.95
N ALA A 18 -4.83 -17.80 -12.83
CA ALA A 18 -3.96 -17.81 -11.66
C ALA A 18 -2.58 -18.41 -11.96
N ASP A 19 -2.49 -19.49 -12.75
CA ASP A 19 -1.21 -20.14 -13.04
C ASP A 19 -0.29 -19.24 -13.86
N GLY A 20 -0.84 -18.56 -14.87
CA GLY A 20 -0.11 -17.59 -15.68
C GLY A 20 0.35 -16.37 -14.88
N ASP A 21 -0.49 -15.85 -13.99
CA ASP A 21 -0.13 -14.73 -13.12
C ASP A 21 0.91 -15.13 -12.06
N LEU A 22 0.80 -16.33 -11.49
CA LEU A 22 1.79 -16.90 -10.57
C LEU A 22 3.15 -17.04 -11.26
N SER A 23 3.17 -17.60 -12.47
CA SER A 23 4.41 -17.73 -13.24
C SER A 23 5.06 -16.38 -13.54
N ALA A 24 4.26 -15.35 -13.83
CA ALA A 24 4.76 -14.03 -14.20
C ALA A 24 5.21 -13.18 -12.99
N LEU A 25 4.54 -13.31 -11.85
CA LEU A 25 4.76 -12.44 -10.69
C LEU A 25 5.67 -13.09 -9.63
N CYS A 26 5.63 -14.42 -9.45
CA CYS A 26 6.52 -15.08 -8.49
C CYS A 26 8.00 -15.10 -8.92
N SER A 27 8.34 -14.70 -10.14
CA SER A 27 9.74 -14.49 -10.55
C SER A 27 10.34 -13.20 -9.99
N THR A 28 9.52 -12.30 -9.43
CA THR A 28 9.97 -11.09 -8.75
C THR A 28 10.22 -11.38 -7.27
N ALA A 29 11.28 -10.79 -6.70
CA ALA A 29 11.56 -10.90 -5.27
C ALA A 29 10.63 -9.99 -4.46
N TYR A 30 10.07 -10.51 -3.37
CA TYR A 30 9.24 -9.77 -2.41
C TYR A 30 9.86 -9.87 -1.01
N PRO A 31 10.96 -9.14 -0.72
CA PRO A 31 11.80 -9.37 0.47
C PRO A 31 11.08 -9.23 1.81
N PHE A 32 9.93 -8.54 1.85
CA PHE A 32 9.16 -8.34 3.08
C PHE A 32 7.94 -9.27 3.21
N LEU A 33 7.75 -10.21 2.28
CA LEU A 33 6.63 -11.16 2.29
C LEU A 33 7.15 -12.59 2.17
N SER A 34 6.48 -13.52 2.85
CA SER A 34 6.70 -14.95 2.62
C SER A 34 6.12 -15.38 1.27
N ASP A 35 6.76 -16.34 0.59
CA ASP A 35 6.27 -16.94 -0.66
C ASP A 35 4.81 -17.41 -0.57
N ALA A 36 4.42 -17.99 0.56
CA ALA A 36 3.05 -18.45 0.79
C ALA A 36 2.04 -17.30 0.74
N ALA A 37 2.37 -16.15 1.34
CA ALA A 37 1.53 -14.95 1.31
C ALA A 37 1.44 -14.37 -0.11
N VAL A 38 2.56 -14.29 -0.83
CA VAL A 38 2.61 -13.83 -2.22
C VAL A 38 1.73 -14.70 -3.12
N ARG A 39 1.94 -16.03 -3.09
CA ARG A 39 1.17 -16.98 -3.89
C ARG A 39 -0.32 -16.94 -3.57
N ARG A 40 -0.69 -16.85 -2.29
CA ARG A 40 -2.08 -16.72 -1.87
C ARG A 40 -2.70 -15.44 -2.45
N GLN A 41 -2.03 -14.30 -2.32
CA GLN A 41 -2.55 -13.02 -2.80
C GLN A 41 -2.73 -12.98 -4.32
N ILE A 42 -1.72 -13.47 -5.08
CA ILE A 42 -1.82 -13.62 -6.54
C ILE A 42 -3.03 -14.49 -6.90
N THR A 43 -3.13 -15.68 -6.32
CA THR A 43 -4.22 -16.62 -6.65
C THR A 43 -5.60 -16.03 -6.41
N ARG A 44 -5.80 -15.41 -5.24
CA ARG A 44 -7.09 -14.85 -4.83
C ARG A 44 -7.51 -13.66 -5.69
N LEU A 45 -6.57 -12.77 -6.01
CA LEU A 45 -6.84 -11.62 -6.86
C LEU A 45 -6.98 -12.01 -8.33
N SER A 46 -6.20 -12.97 -8.85
CA SER A 46 -6.37 -13.49 -10.21
C SER A 46 -7.75 -14.08 -10.43
N GLY A 47 -8.27 -14.83 -9.44
CA GLY A 47 -9.62 -15.39 -9.48
C GLY A 47 -10.70 -14.30 -9.46
N TYR A 48 -10.56 -13.28 -8.61
CA TYR A 48 -11.53 -12.19 -8.51
C TYR A 48 -11.53 -11.27 -9.75
N LEU A 49 -10.34 -10.91 -10.23
CA LEU A 49 -10.11 -9.97 -11.34
C LEU A 49 -10.13 -10.65 -12.71
N SER A 50 -10.69 -11.86 -12.84
CA SER A 50 -10.62 -12.67 -14.05
C SER A 50 -11.20 -12.02 -15.31
N LYS A 51 -12.02 -10.97 -15.16
CA LYS A 51 -12.62 -10.21 -16.26
C LYS A 51 -11.70 -9.10 -16.81
N LEU A 52 -10.65 -8.71 -16.07
CA LEU A 52 -9.70 -7.71 -16.54
C LEU A 52 -8.74 -8.32 -17.56
N ALA A 53 -8.28 -7.48 -18.49
CA ALA A 53 -7.19 -7.83 -19.39
C ALA A 53 -5.97 -8.29 -18.58
N GLU A 54 -5.24 -9.29 -19.07
CA GLU A 54 -4.12 -9.91 -18.38
C GLU A 54 -3.07 -8.89 -17.89
N SER A 55 -2.70 -7.95 -18.76
CA SER A 55 -1.72 -6.90 -18.43
C SER A 55 -2.19 -6.02 -17.28
N MET A 56 -3.46 -5.58 -17.29
CA MET A 56 -4.02 -4.74 -16.22
C MET A 56 -4.18 -5.53 -14.92
N ARG A 57 -4.68 -6.76 -15.00
CA ARG A 57 -4.81 -7.66 -13.84
C ARG A 57 -3.49 -7.85 -13.12
N ARG A 58 -2.41 -8.14 -13.85
CA ARG A 58 -1.07 -8.30 -13.27
C ARG A 58 -0.54 -7.00 -12.64
N ARG A 59 -0.82 -5.84 -13.24
CA ARG A 59 -0.44 -4.53 -12.66
C ARG A 59 -1.15 -4.28 -11.32
N VAL A 60 -2.44 -4.58 -11.23
CA VAL A 60 -3.21 -4.44 -9.99
C VAL A 60 -2.69 -5.39 -8.91
N ILE A 61 -2.38 -6.64 -9.26
CA ILE A 61 -1.82 -7.62 -8.33
C ILE A 61 -0.43 -7.18 -7.86
N ALA A 62 0.46 -6.79 -8.78
CA ALA A 62 1.79 -6.30 -8.44
C ALA A 62 1.73 -5.07 -7.52
N TYR A 63 0.81 -4.14 -7.79
CA TYR A 63 0.56 -2.98 -6.93
C TYR A 63 0.14 -3.40 -5.52
N SER A 64 -0.80 -4.33 -5.39
CA SER A 64 -1.25 -4.81 -4.08
C SER A 64 -0.13 -5.49 -3.27
N LEU A 65 0.76 -6.23 -3.94
CA LEU A 65 1.93 -6.85 -3.30
C LEU A 65 2.93 -5.79 -2.84
N TYR A 66 3.13 -4.74 -3.66
CA TYR A 66 3.95 -3.59 -3.30
C TYR A 66 3.41 -2.85 -2.06
N VAL A 67 2.12 -2.52 -2.05
CA VAL A 67 1.45 -1.87 -0.89
C VAL A 67 1.56 -2.75 0.35
N ARG A 68 1.42 -4.07 0.21
CA ARG A 68 1.54 -5.00 1.34
C ARG A 68 2.95 -5.02 1.92
N GLN A 69 3.99 -4.90 1.11
CA GLN A 69 5.37 -4.75 1.60
C GLN A 69 5.55 -3.44 2.37
N LEU A 70 5.02 -2.33 1.85
CA LEU A 70 5.07 -1.05 2.56
C LEU A 70 4.30 -1.09 3.88
N ASP A 71 3.17 -1.78 3.95
CA ASP A 71 2.42 -1.96 5.19
C ASP A 71 3.24 -2.73 6.24
N VAL A 72 4.00 -3.76 5.84
CA VAL A 72 4.93 -4.48 6.72
C VAL A 72 6.07 -3.57 7.20
N ILE A 73 6.69 -2.81 6.28
CA ILE A 73 7.78 -1.87 6.61
C ILE A 73 7.29 -0.80 7.59
N GLN A 74 6.14 -0.18 7.30
CA GLN A 74 5.53 0.84 8.16
C GLN A 74 5.14 0.24 9.51
N ALA A 75 4.54 -0.96 9.54
CA ALA A 75 4.22 -1.63 10.79
C ALA A 75 5.47 -1.86 11.68
N ALA A 76 6.62 -2.16 11.09
CA ALA A 76 7.88 -2.37 11.81
C ALA A 76 8.60 -1.07 12.21
N ALA A 77 8.50 -0.03 11.39
CA ALA A 77 9.28 1.20 11.56
C ALA A 77 8.51 2.35 12.24
N THR A 78 7.19 2.45 12.04
CA THR A 78 6.40 3.65 12.35
C THR A 78 5.33 3.41 13.42
N ARG A 79 4.88 2.17 13.60
CA ARG A 79 3.71 1.84 14.43
C ARG A 79 3.84 2.27 15.88
N ASP A 80 4.96 1.99 16.53
CA ASP A 80 5.15 2.32 17.95
C ASP A 80 5.17 3.84 18.17
N PHE A 81 5.83 4.59 17.27
CA PHE A 81 5.81 6.05 17.33
C PHE A 81 4.40 6.60 17.14
N CYS A 82 3.65 6.10 16.16
CA CYS A 82 2.28 6.54 15.96
C CYS A 82 1.40 6.22 17.19
N ARG A 83 1.50 5.01 17.76
CA ARG A 83 0.73 4.60 18.93
C ARG A 83 1.05 5.42 20.18
N ASP A 84 2.34 5.59 20.47
CA ASP A 84 2.79 6.05 21.79
C ASP A 84 3.24 7.53 21.78
N GLY A 85 3.64 8.05 20.61
CA GLY A 85 4.23 9.39 20.45
C GLY A 85 3.41 10.36 19.62
N CYS A 86 2.35 9.93 18.93
CA CYS A 86 1.51 10.82 18.13
C CYS A 86 0.36 11.38 18.96
N THR A 87 0.30 12.71 19.06
CA THR A 87 -0.76 13.43 19.78
C THR A 87 -1.99 13.72 18.92
N ARG A 88 -1.99 13.33 17.63
CA ARG A 88 -3.09 13.57 16.68
C ARG A 88 -3.98 12.33 16.57
N PRO A 89 -5.23 12.38 17.06
CA PRO A 89 -6.23 11.37 16.75
C PRO A 89 -6.89 11.61 15.37
N PRO A 90 -7.37 10.54 14.69
CA PRO A 90 -7.13 9.14 15.05
C PRO A 90 -5.67 8.75 14.76
N VAL A 91 -5.15 7.89 15.62
CA VAL A 91 -3.75 7.50 15.63
C VAL A 91 -3.40 6.76 14.33
N GLY A 92 -2.26 7.11 13.72
CA GLY A 92 -1.68 6.35 12.61
C GLY A 92 -2.10 6.76 11.21
N CYS A 93 -2.87 7.83 11.01
CA CYS A 93 -3.12 8.40 9.69
C CYS A 93 -3.07 9.93 9.70
N CYS A 94 -1.90 10.50 9.40
CA CYS A 94 -1.71 11.95 9.30
C CYS A 94 -2.10 12.53 7.93
N ASN A 95 -2.70 11.74 7.04
CA ASN A 95 -2.90 12.10 5.65
C ASN A 95 -4.37 11.94 5.21
N ALA A 96 -5.19 12.94 5.53
CA ALA A 96 -6.64 12.89 5.28
C ALA A 96 -7.05 13.14 3.81
N ASN A 97 -6.17 13.75 2.98
CA ASN A 97 -6.57 14.30 1.67
C ASN A 97 -6.07 13.50 0.46
N HIS A 98 -5.38 12.38 0.65
CA HIS A 98 -4.68 11.68 -0.43
C HIS A 98 -5.20 10.27 -0.72
N PHE A 99 -6.38 9.91 -0.18
CA PHE A 99 -6.96 8.58 -0.44
C PHE A 99 -7.42 8.42 -1.89
N GLU A 100 -7.80 9.53 -2.54
CA GLU A 100 -8.02 9.58 -3.98
C GLU A 100 -6.68 9.40 -4.72
N ILE A 101 -6.68 8.53 -5.72
CA ILE A 101 -5.48 8.20 -6.49
C ILE A 101 -5.18 9.28 -7.53
N LEU A 102 -6.22 9.78 -8.21
CA LEU A 102 -6.14 10.88 -9.16
C LEU A 102 -7.34 11.79 -8.95
N SER A 103 -7.11 13.01 -8.48
CA SER A 103 -8.13 14.05 -8.47
C SER A 103 -8.35 14.62 -9.89
N LEU A 104 -9.43 15.38 -10.09
CA LEU A 104 -9.65 16.12 -11.36
C LEU A 104 -8.49 17.06 -11.68
N ALA A 105 -7.93 17.72 -10.67
CA ALA A 105 -6.76 18.60 -10.83
C ALA A 105 -5.53 17.82 -11.29
N ASP A 106 -5.27 16.65 -10.71
CA ASP A 106 -4.16 15.78 -11.12
C ASP A 106 -4.29 15.41 -12.61
N MET A 107 -5.48 15.00 -13.04
CA MET A 107 -5.72 14.62 -14.43
C MET A 107 -5.48 15.76 -15.42
N MET A 108 -5.85 16.99 -15.06
CA MET A 108 -5.64 18.17 -15.92
C MET A 108 -4.17 18.58 -16.01
N VAL A 109 -3.42 18.48 -14.90
CA VAL A 109 -2.02 18.89 -14.83
C VAL A 109 -1.10 17.83 -15.43
N SER A 110 -1.27 16.56 -15.06
CA SER A 110 -0.33 15.49 -15.41
C SER A 110 -0.62 14.82 -16.74
N ARG A 111 -1.88 14.91 -17.21
CA ARG A 111 -2.38 14.19 -18.39
C ARG A 111 -1.96 12.71 -18.38
N PRO A 112 -2.42 11.93 -17.37
CA PRO A 112 -1.98 10.55 -17.23
C PRO A 112 -2.29 9.73 -18.48
N SER A 113 -1.42 8.78 -18.77
CA SER A 113 -1.65 7.81 -19.84
C SER A 113 -2.96 7.03 -19.62
N PRO A 114 -3.61 6.53 -20.70
CA PRO A 114 -4.83 5.74 -20.57
C PRO A 114 -4.71 4.55 -19.61
N ALA A 115 -3.55 3.88 -19.61
CA ALA A 115 -3.27 2.76 -18.70
C ALA A 115 -3.17 3.21 -17.24
N ALA A 116 -2.65 4.40 -16.95
CA ALA A 116 -2.62 4.95 -15.59
C ALA A 116 -4.02 5.32 -15.08
N LEU A 117 -4.86 5.88 -15.96
CA LEU A 117 -6.27 6.16 -15.66
C LEU A 117 -7.05 4.87 -15.37
N GLU A 118 -6.87 3.84 -16.20
CA GLU A 118 -7.50 2.53 -16.00
C GLU A 118 -7.03 1.88 -14.69
N LEU A 119 -5.73 1.90 -14.41
CA LEU A 119 -5.19 1.36 -13.16
C LEU A 119 -5.74 2.10 -11.93
N SER A 120 -5.77 3.44 -11.97
CA SER A 120 -6.37 4.28 -10.93
C SER A 120 -7.85 3.92 -10.71
N HIS A 121 -8.61 3.77 -11.79
CA HIS A 121 -10.02 3.41 -11.71
C HIS A 121 -10.24 2.05 -11.05
N VAL A 122 -9.47 1.03 -11.46
CA VAL A 122 -9.59 -0.33 -10.89
C VAL A 122 -9.19 -0.34 -9.41
N ILE A 123 -8.08 0.30 -9.03
CA ILE A 123 -7.67 0.38 -7.63
C ILE A 123 -8.72 1.14 -6.81
N GLY A 124 -9.28 2.24 -7.33
CA GLY A 124 -10.34 2.98 -6.65
C GLY A 124 -11.61 2.17 -6.42
N GLN A 125 -11.97 1.26 -7.33
CA GLN A 125 -13.05 0.30 -7.09
C GLN A 125 -12.70 -0.68 -5.96
N LEU A 126 -11.49 -1.22 -5.96
CA LEU A 126 -11.02 -2.16 -4.94
C LEU A 126 -10.91 -1.51 -3.56
N GLN A 127 -10.51 -0.23 -3.48
CA GLN A 127 -10.55 0.57 -2.25
C GLN A 127 -11.94 0.60 -1.62
N ARG A 128 -12.96 0.90 -2.42
CA ARG A 128 -14.34 0.95 -1.95
C ARG A 128 -14.80 -0.41 -1.44
N LEU A 129 -14.43 -1.49 -2.12
CA LEU A 129 -14.79 -2.85 -1.71
C LEU A 129 -14.09 -3.27 -0.41
N GLU A 130 -12.80 -2.95 -0.26
CA GLU A 130 -12.03 -3.22 0.96
C GLU A 130 -12.61 -2.44 2.15
N THR A 131 -12.87 -1.14 1.98
CA THR A 131 -13.51 -0.32 3.02
C THR A 131 -14.93 -0.78 3.34
N SER A 132 -15.76 -1.09 2.34
CA SER A 132 -17.14 -1.55 2.57
C SER A 132 -17.15 -2.86 3.36
N PHE A 133 -16.26 -3.79 3.03
CA PHE A 133 -16.13 -5.04 3.77
C PHE A 133 -15.78 -4.78 5.24
N GLU A 134 -14.81 -3.93 5.53
CA GLU A 134 -14.41 -3.62 6.91
C GLU A 134 -15.55 -2.95 7.71
N VAL A 135 -16.33 -2.08 7.06
CA VAL A 135 -17.51 -1.43 7.66
C VAL A 135 -18.64 -2.44 7.94
N GLU A 136 -18.93 -3.34 6.99
CA GLU A 136 -19.89 -4.43 7.17
C GLU A 136 -19.49 -5.38 8.32
N HIS A 137 -18.19 -5.48 8.58
CA HIS A 137 -17.63 -6.27 9.69
C HIS A 137 -17.41 -5.45 10.97
N GLY A 138 -18.03 -4.28 11.08
CA GLY A 138 -18.18 -3.52 12.32
C GLY A 138 -17.19 -2.38 12.54
N ARG A 139 -16.29 -2.10 11.59
CA ARG A 139 -15.42 -0.92 11.72
C ARG A 139 -16.19 0.36 11.43
N CYS A 140 -16.11 1.31 12.35
CA CYS A 140 -16.77 2.61 12.23
C CYS A 140 -15.78 3.64 11.67
N LEU A 141 -16.16 4.27 10.55
CA LEU A 141 -15.40 5.38 9.98
C LEU A 141 -15.48 6.61 10.90
N THR A 142 -14.40 7.38 10.95
CA THR A 142 -14.28 8.59 11.75
C THR A 142 -14.79 9.78 10.94
N PRO A 143 -15.91 10.43 11.33
CA PRO A 143 -16.44 11.57 10.58
C PRO A 143 -15.44 12.74 10.55
N GLY A 144 -15.49 13.53 9.47
CA GLY A 144 -14.62 14.70 9.29
C GLY A 144 -13.16 14.37 8.94
N HIS A 145 -12.86 13.11 8.62
CA HIS A 145 -11.55 12.63 8.17
C HIS A 145 -11.66 11.91 6.82
N CYS A 146 -10.57 11.27 6.38
CA CYS A 146 -10.54 10.41 5.18
C CYS A 146 -11.64 9.34 5.23
N ASP A 147 -12.29 9.07 4.10
CA ASP A 147 -13.40 8.10 3.94
C ASP A 147 -12.99 6.63 4.17
N CYS A 148 -11.70 6.38 4.40
CA CYS A 148 -11.15 5.07 4.71
C CYS A 148 -10.52 5.02 6.11
N LEU A 149 -10.81 5.98 6.99
CA LEU A 149 -10.20 6.09 8.31
C LEU A 149 -11.17 5.69 9.42
N ALA A 150 -10.84 4.62 10.15
CA ALA A 150 -11.53 4.23 11.38
C ALA A 150 -10.72 4.66 12.61
N ALA A 151 -11.31 4.55 13.81
CA ALA A 151 -10.68 4.96 15.07
C ALA A 151 -9.35 4.25 15.36
N ASP A 152 -9.22 3.01 14.87
CA ASP A 152 -8.05 2.15 15.02
C ASP A 152 -7.10 2.16 13.79
N GLY A 153 -7.34 3.06 12.83
CA GLY A 153 -6.49 3.28 11.67
C GLY A 153 -7.21 3.09 10.34
N CYS A 154 -6.43 3.00 9.25
CA CYS A 154 -6.97 2.85 7.90
C CYS A 154 -7.74 1.52 7.72
N THR A 155 -8.83 1.54 6.96
CA THR A 155 -9.54 0.34 6.50
C THR A 155 -8.80 -0.37 5.37
N LEU A 156 -8.02 0.37 4.58
CA LEU A 156 -7.27 -0.16 3.46
C LEU A 156 -5.95 -0.81 3.91
N ARG A 157 -5.70 -2.05 3.46
CA ARG A 157 -4.45 -2.78 3.65
C ARG A 157 -3.75 -3.08 2.34
N LEU A 158 -4.52 -3.36 1.28
CA LEU A 158 -3.98 -3.80 -0.01
C LEU A 158 -4.00 -2.71 -1.08
N PHE A 159 -4.99 -1.82 -1.04
CA PHE A 159 -5.22 -0.86 -2.13
C PHE A 159 -5.17 0.60 -1.66
N LYS A 160 -4.22 0.96 -0.79
CA LYS A 160 -3.98 2.37 -0.43
C LYS A 160 -3.65 3.19 -1.69
N SER A 161 -3.90 4.50 -1.71
CA SER A 161 -3.41 5.37 -2.80
C SER A 161 -1.87 5.46 -2.77
N PRO A 162 -1.18 5.64 -3.91
CA PRO A 162 0.27 5.87 -3.92
C PRO A 162 0.67 7.04 -3.01
N ARG A 163 -0.05 8.15 -3.02
CA ARG A 163 0.27 9.29 -2.14
C ARG A 163 0.09 8.94 -0.66
N CYS A 164 -0.91 8.13 -0.32
CA CYS A 164 -1.13 7.70 1.06
C CYS A 164 -0.07 6.72 1.55
N VAL A 165 0.26 5.70 0.77
CA VAL A 165 1.16 4.63 1.22
C VAL A 165 2.60 5.12 1.39
N HIS A 166 3.02 6.13 0.62
CA HIS A 166 4.37 6.72 0.73
C HIS A 166 4.47 7.89 1.73
N PHE A 167 3.36 8.34 2.31
CA PHE A 167 3.38 9.52 3.16
C PHE A 167 4.10 9.28 4.48
N LEU A 168 5.06 10.16 4.80
CA LEU A 168 5.69 10.29 6.12
C LEU A 168 5.53 11.74 6.59
N CYS A 169 4.95 11.95 7.76
CA CYS A 169 4.93 13.30 8.35
C CYS A 169 6.32 13.67 8.89
N ALA A 170 6.60 14.96 9.05
CA ALA A 170 7.89 15.45 9.53
C ALA A 170 8.30 14.90 10.91
N GLU A 171 7.34 14.63 11.80
CA GLU A 171 7.60 14.00 13.09
C GLU A 171 8.05 12.54 12.93
N LEU A 172 7.40 11.81 12.03
CA LEU A 172 7.74 10.42 11.77
C LEU A 172 9.10 10.31 11.06
N GLY A 173 9.41 11.22 10.14
CA GLY A 173 10.74 11.33 9.53
C GLY A 173 11.84 11.51 10.59
N ARG A 174 11.66 12.47 11.52
CA ARG A 174 12.60 12.69 12.63
C ARG A 174 12.70 11.49 13.57
N ALA A 175 11.59 10.81 13.84
CA ALA A 175 11.58 9.61 14.68
C ALA A 175 12.39 8.47 14.02
N LEU A 176 12.24 8.29 12.70
CA LEU A 176 13.02 7.32 11.94
C LEU A 176 14.52 7.67 11.94
N GLU A 177 14.88 8.93 11.72
CA GLU A 177 16.27 9.40 11.81
C GLU A 177 16.86 9.22 13.21
N THR A 178 16.08 9.46 14.26
CA THR A 178 16.51 9.24 15.65
C THR A 178 16.77 7.76 15.92
N ARG A 179 15.90 6.88 15.42
CA ARG A 179 15.96 5.43 15.67
C ARG A 179 17.02 4.71 14.83
N PHE A 180 17.16 5.09 13.57
CA PHE A 180 18.00 4.39 12.59
C PHE A 180 19.22 5.21 12.13
N GLY A 181 19.38 6.44 12.62
CA GLY A 181 20.48 7.32 12.24
C GLY A 181 20.48 7.64 10.75
N GLN A 182 21.68 7.75 10.16
CA GLN A 182 21.87 8.04 8.73
C GLN A 182 21.28 6.97 7.81
N ALA A 183 21.03 5.75 8.30
CA ALA A 183 20.39 4.70 7.50
C ALA A 183 18.92 5.03 7.15
N ALA A 184 18.27 5.90 7.93
CA ALA A 184 16.90 6.38 7.65
C ALA A 184 16.82 7.27 6.40
N THR A 185 17.90 8.01 6.09
CA THR A 185 17.87 9.09 5.10
C THR A 185 17.41 8.63 3.72
N PRO A 186 17.94 7.55 3.12
CA PRO A 186 17.51 7.11 1.79
C PRO A 186 16.03 6.70 1.76
N PHE A 187 15.56 6.01 2.80
CA PHE A 187 14.18 5.57 2.91
C PHE A 187 13.21 6.76 3.07
N CYS A 188 13.50 7.68 3.99
CA CYS A 188 12.69 8.88 4.23
C CYS A 188 12.65 9.78 2.98
N ALA A 189 13.78 9.96 2.30
CA ALA A 189 13.86 10.75 1.08
C ALA A 189 13.03 10.14 -0.06
N ALA A 190 13.17 8.84 -0.30
CA ALA A 190 12.42 8.16 -1.36
C ALA A 190 10.91 8.17 -1.09
N MET A 191 10.49 7.86 0.14
CA MET A 191 9.08 7.97 0.56
C MET A 191 8.53 9.38 0.35
N GLY A 192 9.27 10.41 0.79
CA GLY A 192 8.87 11.81 0.63
C GLY A 192 8.75 12.25 -0.83
N GLN A 193 9.70 11.85 -1.68
CA GLN A 193 9.69 12.15 -3.12
C GLN A 193 8.47 11.53 -3.81
N VAL A 194 8.22 10.24 -3.56
CA VAL A 194 7.10 9.51 -4.19
C VAL A 194 5.75 10.00 -3.66
N ALA A 195 5.66 10.40 -2.38
CA ALA A 195 4.42 10.93 -1.80
C ALA A 195 3.92 12.22 -2.48
N VAL A 196 4.82 13.03 -3.04
CA VAL A 196 4.48 14.29 -3.73
C VAL A 196 4.54 14.18 -5.25
N GLN A 197 4.91 13.01 -5.78
CA GLN A 197 5.06 12.85 -7.22
C GLN A 197 3.72 12.93 -7.96
N THR A 198 3.81 13.43 -9.18
CA THR A 198 2.68 13.46 -10.10
C THR A 198 2.60 12.12 -10.83
N ILE A 199 1.43 11.49 -10.80
CA ILE A 199 1.18 10.23 -11.51
C ILE A 199 0.86 10.54 -12.98
N ALA A 200 1.72 10.09 -13.89
CA ALA A 200 1.55 10.20 -15.33
C ALA A 200 1.45 8.81 -16.01
N THR A 201 2.12 7.81 -15.46
CA THR A 201 2.18 6.44 -15.99
C THR A 201 1.86 5.41 -14.91
N THR A 202 1.68 4.15 -15.31
CA THR A 202 1.49 3.06 -14.35
C THR A 202 2.72 2.78 -13.50
N ALA A 203 3.91 3.20 -13.95
CA ALA A 203 5.14 3.01 -13.17
C ALA A 203 5.15 3.89 -11.91
N ASP A 204 4.49 5.05 -11.96
CA ASP A 204 4.45 6.03 -10.87
C ASP A 204 3.56 5.59 -9.69
N PHE A 205 2.98 4.39 -9.75
CA PHE A 205 2.23 3.82 -8.63
C PHE A 205 3.16 3.15 -7.61
N THR A 206 4.35 2.73 -8.03
CA THR A 206 5.29 1.95 -7.20
C THR A 206 6.71 2.46 -7.39
N ASP A 207 7.51 2.45 -6.34
CA ASP A 207 8.95 2.66 -6.44
C ASP A 207 9.69 1.50 -5.75
N PRO A 208 10.27 0.56 -6.52
CA PRO A 208 11.08 -0.53 -5.97
C PRO A 208 12.28 -0.05 -5.13
N GLY A 209 12.83 1.13 -5.44
CA GLY A 209 13.96 1.71 -4.70
C GLY A 209 13.62 1.98 -3.23
N ILE A 210 12.34 2.19 -2.89
CA ILE A 210 11.88 2.29 -1.49
C ILE A 210 12.06 0.96 -0.76
N LEU A 211 11.82 -0.17 -1.42
CA LEU A 211 11.99 -1.50 -0.83
C LEU A 211 13.47 -1.80 -0.58
N ASP A 212 14.34 -1.43 -1.51
CA ASP A 212 15.79 -1.57 -1.36
C ASP A 212 16.34 -0.69 -0.22
N ALA A 213 15.85 0.55 -0.14
CA ALA A 213 16.19 1.47 0.95
C ALA A 213 15.70 0.94 2.30
N ALA A 214 14.49 0.36 2.37
CA ALA A 214 13.97 -0.27 3.57
C ALA A 214 14.79 -1.52 3.98
N GLY A 215 15.25 -2.31 3.00
CA GLY A 215 16.12 -3.46 3.28
C GLY A 215 17.43 -3.02 3.94
N SER A 216 18.03 -1.95 3.42
CA SER A 216 19.24 -1.35 3.97
C SER A 216 19.02 -0.74 5.36
N LEU A 217 17.86 -0.07 5.55
CA LEU A 217 17.43 0.50 6.82
C LEU A 217 17.40 -0.56 7.95
N PHE A 218 16.75 -1.69 7.71
CA PHE A 218 16.61 -2.75 8.70
C PHE A 218 17.88 -3.60 8.88
N ALA A 219 18.76 -3.67 7.87
CA ALA A 219 20.06 -4.32 8.02
C ALA A 219 21.02 -3.52 8.92
N ALA A 220 20.94 -2.18 8.90
CA ALA A 220 21.81 -1.30 9.68
C ALA A 220 21.44 -1.19 11.16
N ALA A 221 20.19 -1.52 11.53
CA ALA A 221 19.70 -1.50 12.90
C ALA A 221 19.25 -2.91 13.34
N PRO A 222 20.16 -3.76 13.85
CA PRO A 222 19.73 -5.01 14.47
C PRO A 222 18.73 -4.68 15.59
N PRO A 223 17.64 -5.45 15.74
CA PRO A 223 16.67 -5.20 16.79
C PRO A 223 17.40 -5.19 18.14
N ALA A 224 17.16 -4.14 18.94
CA ALA A 224 17.56 -4.14 20.33
C ALA A 224 17.00 -5.43 20.94
N ARG A 225 17.88 -6.34 21.36
CA ARG A 225 17.49 -7.54 22.08
C ARG A 225 16.80 -7.09 23.37
N THR A 226 15.48 -7.17 23.40
CA THR A 226 14.69 -7.17 24.64
C THR A 226 14.76 -8.54 25.26
#